data_AF-A0A2N3EA09-F1
#
_entry.id   AF-A0A2N3EA09-F1
#
_cell.length_a   1.000
_cell.length_b   1.000
_cell.length_c   1.000
_cell.angle_alpha   90.00
_cell.angle_beta   90.00
_cell.angle_gamma   90.00
#
_symmetry.space_group_name_H-M   'P 1'
#
loop_
_entity.id
_entity.type
_entity.pdbx_description
1 polymer ?
#
loop_
_entity_poly.entity_id
_entity_poly.type
_entity_poly.pdbx_seq_one_letter_code
_entity_poly.pdbx_strand_id
1 'polypeptide(L)'
;SIRGRPAYREVDRRVVYIDPDPKGGHVEAGGAAPGFFQTIRGALSDIPRNQPVRDELESLHDFSERVRRYRQIVSATRPHVTERVRQLFNGDAEAPPTPALLAKLRNKANAQSALEAGYAYDAYIQLKVSSVLDQITEVVANLSEAVHHPSDRLALSRAVEAWAKRQSIFPVLWAQHAGEGAEPSKEDAWVRFLREFDINFRVRRLRFVIRRLNELYERNGDADAAECDADALDDFKESLYMSLERLQSESAKRLRTPDVRAICKAIYEGGIAETKEIDHFASFVASKLDLVGLDRETDETFAQMATTCLPPAARTELVQAYVGFPFFDVLTLSLNKWQDLDDVDTVQVDRISPEDAKALREGGAPATLMGRDLGYFAAFFSRRARENDYLWGRLHAADRLVDIVASAAPAAIHASDLDLDQLKARLFRSILKAELPFLENIPDLFDDLEREIVIRFGEEDATERAPAVEMQASEDDDEDRDQPVPRRA
;
A
#
# COMPACT_ATOMS: atom_id res chain seq x y z
N SER A 1 0.19 1.80 -12.69
CA SER A 1 0.93 1.53 -11.44
C SER A 1 -0.02 1.72 -10.28
N ILE A 2 -0.23 0.69 -9.46
CA ILE A 2 -1.02 0.76 -8.21
C ILE A 2 -0.27 1.56 -7.13
N ARG A 3 1.04 1.80 -7.32
CA ARG A 3 1.84 2.65 -6.44
C ARG A 3 1.36 4.10 -6.53
N GLY A 4 0.91 4.65 -5.40
CA GLY A 4 0.66 6.08 -5.24
C GLY A 4 -0.80 6.53 -5.22
N ARG A 5 -1.79 5.63 -5.13
CA ARG A 5 -3.16 6.01 -4.81
C ARG A 5 -3.41 5.81 -3.31
N PRO A 6 -3.48 6.87 -2.49
CA PRO A 6 -3.87 6.72 -1.10
C PRO A 6 -5.31 6.20 -1.06
N ALA A 7 -5.54 5.22 -0.21
CA ALA A 7 -6.88 4.74 0.12
C ALA A 7 -7.20 5.18 1.54
N TYR A 8 -8.32 5.89 1.70
CA TYR A 8 -8.77 6.45 2.97
C TYR A 8 -9.36 5.39 3.92
N ARG A 9 -9.47 4.13 3.47
CA ARG A 9 -9.98 2.97 4.21
C ARG A 9 -8.93 1.87 4.25
N GLU A 10 -9.11 0.91 5.15
CA GLU A 10 -8.29 -0.29 5.15
C GLU A 10 -8.38 -0.97 3.78
N VAL A 11 -7.23 -1.42 3.26
CA VAL A 11 -7.15 -2.04 1.93
C VAL A 11 -6.55 -3.42 2.06
N ASP A 12 -7.36 -4.42 1.76
CA ASP A 12 -6.90 -5.77 1.53
C ASP A 12 -6.35 -5.89 0.10
N ARG A 13 -5.01 -5.88 -0.03
CA ARG A 13 -4.34 -5.93 -1.33
C ARG A 13 -4.10 -7.39 -1.71
N ARG A 14 -4.58 -7.78 -2.88
CA ARG A 14 -4.46 -9.16 -3.39
C ARG A 14 -3.93 -9.21 -4.80
N VAL A 15 -3.09 -10.19 -5.09
CA VAL A 15 -2.76 -10.62 -6.45
C VAL A 15 -3.59 -11.87 -6.73
N VAL A 16 -4.45 -11.80 -7.73
CA VAL A 16 -5.26 -12.93 -8.18
C VAL A 16 -4.69 -13.43 -9.50
N TYR A 17 -4.38 -14.72 -9.57
CA TYR A 17 -3.95 -15.37 -10.82
C TYR A 17 -4.85 -16.56 -11.16
N ILE A 18 -4.94 -16.85 -12.46
CA ILE A 18 -5.73 -17.96 -13.00
C ILE A 18 -4.77 -19.10 -13.33
N ASP A 19 -5.06 -20.28 -12.80
CA ASP A 19 -4.30 -21.50 -13.03
C ASP A 19 -5.27 -22.61 -13.50
N PRO A 20 -5.45 -22.77 -14.82
CA PRO A 20 -6.45 -23.69 -15.36
C PRO A 20 -6.02 -25.17 -15.23
N ASP A 21 -4.73 -25.44 -14.97
CA ASP A 21 -4.23 -26.79 -14.73
C ASP A 21 -2.98 -26.79 -13.84
N PRO A 22 -3.14 -26.76 -12.52
CA PRO A 22 -2.04 -26.83 -11.57
C PRO A 22 -1.36 -28.22 -11.52
N LYS A 23 -1.98 -29.26 -12.07
CA LYS A 23 -1.42 -30.63 -12.10
C LYS A 23 -0.68 -30.93 -13.41
N GLY A 24 -0.43 -29.92 -14.24
CA GLY A 24 0.00 -30.06 -15.63
C GLY A 24 1.38 -30.67 -15.89
N GLY A 25 2.06 -31.23 -14.89
CA GLY A 25 3.27 -32.03 -15.03
C GLY A 25 3.24 -33.20 -14.04
N HIS A 26 3.52 -34.42 -14.50
CA HIS A 26 3.60 -35.60 -13.64
C HIS A 26 4.66 -35.41 -12.54
N VAL A 27 4.22 -35.19 -11.29
CA VAL A 27 5.00 -35.52 -10.10
C VAL A 27 4.06 -36.20 -9.10
N GLU A 28 4.29 -37.49 -8.86
CA GLU A 28 3.69 -38.19 -7.73
C GLU A 28 4.08 -37.49 -6.43
N ALA A 29 3.11 -37.10 -5.60
CA ALA A 29 3.36 -36.58 -4.26
C ALA A 29 2.62 -37.43 -3.23
N GLY A 30 3.39 -38.17 -2.44
CA GLY A 30 2.92 -38.79 -1.21
C GLY A 30 2.61 -37.74 -0.14
N GLY A 31 1.36 -37.69 0.29
CA GLY A 31 0.98 -37.73 1.70
C GLY A 31 1.37 -36.61 2.67
N ALA A 32 1.81 -35.43 2.24
CA ALA A 32 2.01 -34.28 3.13
C ALA A 32 1.27 -33.03 2.62
N ALA A 33 0.71 -32.24 3.54
CA ALA A 33 0.08 -30.96 3.22
C ALA A 33 1.13 -30.01 2.61
N PRO A 34 0.94 -29.51 1.37
CA PRO A 34 1.99 -28.80 0.67
C PRO A 34 2.19 -27.39 1.23
N GLY A 35 3.46 -27.01 1.46
CA GLY A 35 3.84 -25.62 1.72
C GLY A 35 3.77 -24.77 0.45
N PHE A 36 3.71 -23.44 0.60
CA PHE A 36 3.58 -22.44 -0.49
C PHE A 36 4.44 -22.76 -1.74
N PHE A 37 5.71 -23.14 -1.55
CA PHE A 37 6.63 -23.45 -2.63
C PHE A 37 6.42 -24.82 -3.29
N GLN A 38 5.87 -25.82 -2.60
CA GLN A 38 5.57 -27.14 -3.20
C GLN A 38 4.36 -27.05 -4.14
N THR A 39 3.38 -26.21 -3.83
CA THR A 39 2.22 -25.93 -4.70
C THR A 39 2.62 -25.16 -5.95
N ILE A 40 3.55 -24.20 -5.84
CA ILE A 40 4.00 -23.36 -6.98
C ILE A 40 4.98 -24.10 -7.89
N ARG A 41 5.86 -24.95 -7.34
CA ARG A 41 6.85 -25.71 -8.12
C ARG A 41 6.21 -26.80 -8.99
N GLY A 42 5.12 -27.42 -8.53
CA GLY A 42 4.40 -28.46 -9.28
C GLY A 42 3.58 -27.92 -10.45
N ALA A 43 3.06 -26.69 -10.36
CA ALA A 43 2.13 -26.12 -11.33
C ALA A 43 2.77 -25.44 -12.55
N LEU A 44 4.04 -25.02 -12.47
CA LEU A 44 4.63 -24.08 -13.45
C LEU A 44 5.93 -24.59 -14.13
N SER A 45 6.33 -25.84 -13.91
CA SER A 45 7.68 -26.33 -14.25
C SER A 45 7.93 -26.61 -15.74
N ASP A 46 6.89 -26.94 -16.53
CA ASP A 46 7.14 -27.62 -17.82
C ASP A 46 6.92 -26.75 -19.08
N ILE A 47 6.50 -25.48 -18.93
CA ILE A 47 6.32 -24.55 -20.07
C ILE A 47 7.10 -23.25 -19.82
N PRO A 48 8.04 -22.83 -20.71
CA PRO A 48 8.85 -21.60 -20.56
C PRO A 48 8.04 -20.31 -20.38
N ARG A 49 6.75 -20.31 -20.75
CA ARG A 49 5.85 -19.15 -20.69
C ARG A 49 5.40 -18.75 -19.28
N ASN A 50 5.62 -19.60 -18.28
CA ASN A 50 5.13 -19.37 -16.91
C ASN A 50 6.18 -18.80 -15.93
N GLN A 51 7.44 -18.65 -16.38
CA GLN A 51 8.53 -18.09 -15.56
C GLN A 51 8.25 -16.67 -15.03
N PRO A 52 7.67 -15.73 -15.81
CA PRO A 52 7.45 -14.37 -15.31
C PRO A 52 6.48 -14.31 -14.13
N VAL A 53 5.40 -15.09 -14.14
CA VAL A 53 4.42 -15.13 -13.05
C VAL A 53 5.04 -15.74 -11.79
N ARG A 54 5.88 -16.77 -11.95
CA ARG A 54 6.60 -17.37 -10.83
C ARG A 54 7.55 -16.36 -10.18
N ASP A 55 8.35 -15.66 -10.98
CA ASP A 55 9.32 -14.68 -10.47
C ASP A 55 8.61 -13.51 -9.75
N GLU A 56 7.44 -13.08 -10.27
CA GLU A 56 6.59 -12.08 -9.62
C GLU A 56 6.03 -12.57 -8.28
N LEU A 57 5.52 -13.81 -8.22
CA LEU A 57 5.00 -14.41 -6.99
C LEU A 57 6.10 -14.66 -5.94
N GLU A 58 7.30 -15.06 -6.38
CA GLU A 58 8.47 -15.24 -5.51
C GLU A 58 8.91 -13.90 -4.91
N SER A 59 9.01 -12.85 -5.74
CA SER A 59 9.29 -11.47 -5.31
C SER A 59 8.26 -10.95 -4.31
N LEU A 60 6.97 -11.26 -4.53
CA LEU A 60 5.87 -10.88 -3.65
C LEU A 60 5.91 -11.63 -2.31
N HIS A 61 6.20 -12.92 -2.31
CA HIS A 61 6.37 -13.71 -1.10
C HIS A 61 7.52 -13.17 -0.25
N ASP A 62 8.67 -12.95 -0.88
CA ASP A 62 9.85 -12.37 -0.25
C ASP A 62 9.55 -10.99 0.36
N PHE A 63 8.76 -10.17 -0.33
CA PHE A 63 8.25 -8.90 0.19
C PHE A 63 7.36 -9.10 1.42
N SER A 64 6.38 -10.00 1.36
CA SER A 64 5.47 -10.30 2.48
C SER A 64 6.22 -10.84 3.71
N GLU A 65 7.23 -11.68 3.54
CA GLU A 65 8.07 -12.18 4.65
C GLU A 65 8.93 -11.08 5.26
N ARG A 66 9.38 -10.08 4.48
CA ARG A 66 10.05 -8.88 5.01
C ARG A 66 9.08 -8.01 5.81
N VAL A 67 7.87 -7.80 5.31
CA VAL A 67 6.81 -7.05 6.02
C VAL A 67 6.48 -7.72 7.36
N ARG A 68 6.33 -9.05 7.40
CA ARG A 68 6.11 -9.81 8.63
C ARG A 68 7.24 -9.64 9.65
N ARG A 69 8.49 -9.77 9.21
CA ARG A 69 9.69 -9.55 10.07
C ARG A 69 9.74 -8.13 10.62
N TYR A 70 9.46 -7.12 9.78
CA TYR A 70 9.36 -5.73 10.21
C TYR A 70 8.30 -5.56 11.31
N ARG A 71 7.08 -6.13 11.12
CA ARG A 71 5.97 -6.03 12.09
C ARG A 71 6.35 -6.69 13.42
N GLN A 72 7.03 -7.83 13.39
CA GLN A 72 7.53 -8.52 14.60
C GLN A 72 8.53 -7.66 15.37
N ILE A 73 9.50 -7.03 14.69
CA ILE A 73 10.49 -6.14 15.32
C ILE A 73 9.81 -4.93 15.95
N VAL A 74 8.90 -4.27 15.23
CA VAL A 74 8.14 -3.13 15.76
C VAL A 74 7.33 -3.53 16.98
N SER A 75 6.62 -4.66 16.92
CA SER A 75 5.83 -5.18 18.04
C SER A 75 6.70 -5.45 19.29
N ALA A 76 7.84 -6.13 19.12
CA ALA A 76 8.77 -6.45 20.20
C ALA A 76 9.45 -5.20 20.81
N THR A 77 9.66 -4.16 20.01
CA THR A 77 10.29 -2.91 20.47
C THR A 77 9.28 -2.02 21.22
N ARG A 78 7.98 -2.15 20.93
CA ARG A 78 6.94 -1.24 21.40
C ARG A 78 6.92 -0.98 22.91
N PRO A 79 6.99 -1.99 23.80
CA PRO A 79 6.98 -1.74 25.24
C PRO A 79 8.13 -0.83 25.70
N HIS A 80 9.31 -1.03 25.12
CA HIS A 80 10.50 -0.22 25.44
C HIS A 80 10.36 1.23 24.96
N VAL A 81 9.73 1.48 23.81
CA VAL A 81 9.49 2.84 23.31
C VAL A 81 8.37 3.52 24.09
N THR A 82 7.30 2.81 24.42
CA THR A 82 6.20 3.32 25.24
C THR A 82 6.71 3.87 26.57
N GLU A 83 7.60 3.13 27.26
CA GLU A 83 8.17 3.60 28.53
C GLU A 83 9.03 4.87 28.36
N ARG A 84 9.84 4.95 27.30
CA ARG A 84 10.62 6.16 26.98
C ARG A 84 9.72 7.36 26.73
N VAL A 85 8.69 7.18 25.91
CA VAL A 85 7.76 8.26 25.60
C VAL A 85 7.01 8.69 26.87
N ARG A 86 6.56 7.75 27.72
CA ARG A 86 5.93 8.08 29.01
C ARG A 86 6.80 8.99 29.89
N GLN A 87 8.12 8.76 29.90
CA GLN A 87 9.08 9.62 30.60
C GLN A 87 9.19 11.03 29.98
N LEU A 88 9.02 11.17 28.66
CA LEU A 88 8.96 12.48 28.00
C LEU A 88 7.75 13.32 28.45
N PHE A 89 6.63 12.65 28.77
CA PHE A 89 5.41 13.26 29.29
C PHE A 89 5.44 13.52 30.80
N ASN A 90 6.55 13.28 31.50
CA ASN A 90 6.64 13.35 32.97
C ASN A 90 5.55 12.53 33.70
N GLY A 91 5.01 11.48 33.05
CA GLY A 91 3.92 10.66 33.58
C GLY A 91 2.51 11.17 33.31
N ASP A 92 2.29 12.39 32.80
CA ASP A 92 0.97 12.92 32.47
C ASP A 92 0.71 12.81 30.95
N ALA A 93 0.44 11.58 30.50
CA ALA A 93 0.11 11.29 29.11
C ALA A 93 -1.40 11.31 28.82
N GLU A 94 -2.24 11.50 29.85
CA GLU A 94 -3.69 11.44 29.72
C GLU A 94 -4.30 12.76 29.23
N ALA A 95 -3.70 13.90 29.61
CA ALA A 95 -4.15 15.21 29.14
C ALA A 95 -3.95 15.36 27.61
N PRO A 96 -4.94 15.89 26.87
CA PRO A 96 -4.78 16.16 25.44
C PRO A 96 -3.60 17.11 25.20
N PRO A 97 -2.66 16.78 24.29
CA PRO A 97 -1.49 17.59 24.07
C PRO A 97 -1.81 18.83 23.23
N THR A 98 -1.24 19.99 23.59
CA THR A 98 -1.29 21.17 22.71
C THR A 98 -0.34 21.01 21.52
N PRO A 99 -0.53 21.74 20.39
CA PRO A 99 0.39 21.68 19.25
C PRO A 99 1.84 22.02 19.66
N ALA A 100 2.01 23.01 20.53
CA ALA A 100 3.32 23.40 21.05
C ALA A 100 3.97 22.29 21.90
N LEU A 101 3.16 21.57 22.70
CA LEU A 101 3.64 20.43 23.48
C LEU A 101 4.05 19.28 22.56
N LEU A 102 3.24 18.94 21.54
CA LEU A 102 3.60 17.93 20.53
C LEU A 102 4.93 18.26 19.86
N ALA A 103 5.10 19.47 19.35
CA ALA A 103 6.35 19.89 18.70
C ALA A 103 7.55 19.75 19.65
N LYS A 104 7.40 20.18 20.92
CA LYS A 104 8.45 20.05 21.95
C LYS A 104 8.82 18.58 22.20
N LEU A 105 7.82 17.72 22.37
CA LEU A 105 8.01 16.30 22.65
C LEU A 105 8.61 15.56 21.45
N ARG A 106 8.16 15.86 20.23
CA ARG A 106 8.76 15.30 19.01
C ARG A 106 10.23 15.68 18.88
N ASN A 107 10.60 16.94 19.16
CA ASN A 107 12.00 17.37 19.13
C ASN A 107 12.82 16.61 20.19
N LYS A 108 12.30 16.50 21.42
CA LYS A 108 12.96 15.75 22.50
C LYS A 108 13.12 14.26 22.17
N ALA A 109 12.10 13.63 21.57
CA ALA A 109 12.16 12.24 21.15
C ALA A 109 13.22 12.00 20.05
N ASN A 110 13.42 12.94 19.12
CA ASN A 110 14.48 12.84 18.10
C ASN A 110 15.88 12.97 18.72
N ALA A 111 16.06 13.89 19.67
CA ALA A 111 17.33 14.04 20.36
C ALA A 111 17.65 12.80 21.22
N GLN A 112 16.66 12.31 21.98
CA GLN A 112 16.81 11.15 22.84
C GLN A 112 17.06 9.86 22.05
N SER A 113 16.42 9.68 20.88
CA SER A 113 16.69 8.51 20.04
C SER A 113 18.13 8.48 19.52
N ALA A 114 18.77 9.65 19.35
CA ALA A 114 20.18 9.74 19.00
C ALA A 114 21.11 9.31 20.14
N LEU A 115 20.86 9.83 21.34
CA LEU A 115 21.63 9.47 22.53
C LEU A 115 21.57 7.97 22.84
N GLU A 116 20.37 7.41 22.83
CA GLU A 116 20.16 6.03 23.29
C GLU A 116 20.56 4.97 22.28
N ALA A 117 20.50 5.27 20.99
CA ALA A 117 20.91 4.34 19.95
C ALA A 117 22.45 4.18 19.88
N GLY A 118 23.21 5.09 20.50
CA GLY A 118 24.67 5.04 20.55
C GLY A 118 25.28 4.94 19.16
N TYR A 119 26.26 4.05 18.98
CA TYR A 119 26.98 3.87 17.70
C TYR A 119 26.06 3.48 16.52
N ALA A 120 24.91 2.84 16.80
CA ALA A 120 23.96 2.48 15.73
C ALA A 120 23.31 3.72 15.10
N TYR A 121 23.24 4.83 15.84
CA TYR A 121 22.73 6.10 15.32
C TYR A 121 23.59 6.64 14.19
N ASP A 122 24.91 6.47 14.24
CA ASP A 122 25.82 6.96 13.20
C ASP A 122 25.49 6.31 11.85
N ALA A 123 25.35 4.98 11.81
CA ALA A 123 24.97 4.28 10.58
C ALA A 123 23.59 4.72 10.08
N TYR A 124 22.63 4.87 10.99
CA TYR A 124 21.29 5.35 10.67
C TYR A 124 21.30 6.78 10.09
N ILE A 125 22.07 7.70 10.67
CA ILE A 125 22.04 9.10 10.24
C ILE A 125 22.80 9.30 8.93
N GLN A 126 23.88 8.56 8.67
CA GLN A 126 24.51 8.51 7.34
C GLN A 126 23.52 8.08 6.28
N LEU A 127 22.78 7.00 6.56
CA LEU A 127 21.76 6.46 5.68
C LEU A 127 20.66 7.49 5.37
N LYS A 128 20.15 8.14 6.43
CA LYS A 128 19.07 9.12 6.33
C LYS A 128 19.48 10.35 5.52
N VAL A 129 20.65 10.93 5.81
CA VAL A 129 21.15 12.10 5.07
C VAL A 129 21.47 11.74 3.61
N SER A 130 22.11 10.60 3.36
CA SER A 130 22.39 10.11 1.99
C SER A 130 21.10 9.96 1.17
N SER A 131 20.03 9.40 1.75
CA SER A 131 18.74 9.25 1.05
C SER A 131 18.11 10.60 0.67
N VAL A 132 18.30 11.66 1.48
CA VAL A 132 17.79 12.99 1.15
C VAL A 132 18.66 13.68 0.08
N LEU A 133 19.98 13.45 0.08
CA LEU A 133 20.87 13.90 -1.00
C LEU A 133 20.55 13.22 -2.34
N ASP A 134 20.21 11.92 -2.31
CA ASP A 134 19.75 11.19 -3.49
C ASP A 134 18.43 11.76 -4.03
N GLN A 135 17.49 12.13 -3.15
CA GLN A 135 16.25 12.80 -3.54
C GLN A 135 16.49 14.16 -4.18
N ILE A 136 17.40 14.98 -3.64
CA ILE A 136 17.80 16.25 -4.26
C ILE A 136 18.38 16.02 -5.65
N THR A 137 19.28 15.03 -5.78
CA THR A 137 19.87 14.64 -7.06
C THR A 137 18.77 14.26 -8.08
N GLU A 138 17.79 13.48 -7.67
CA GLU A 138 16.70 13.05 -8.54
C GLU A 138 15.77 14.20 -8.94
N VAL A 139 15.46 15.13 -8.02
CA VAL A 139 14.68 16.34 -8.32
C VAL A 139 15.40 17.21 -9.34
N VAL A 140 16.68 17.49 -9.12
CA VAL A 140 17.49 18.31 -10.05
C VAL A 140 17.62 17.62 -11.41
N ALA A 141 17.91 16.31 -11.44
CA ALA A 141 18.01 15.55 -12.67
C ALA A 141 16.71 15.60 -13.50
N ASN A 142 15.57 15.38 -12.86
CA ASN A 142 14.28 15.33 -13.54
C ASN A 142 13.79 16.71 -14.01
N LEU A 143 14.07 17.78 -13.26
CA LEU A 143 13.59 19.13 -13.59
C LEU A 143 14.54 19.92 -14.49
N SER A 144 15.83 19.58 -14.51
CA SER A 144 16.81 20.22 -15.40
C SER A 144 16.58 19.87 -16.87
N GLU A 145 15.97 18.72 -17.15
CA GLU A 145 15.83 18.14 -18.50
C GLU A 145 17.19 17.99 -19.23
N ALA A 146 18.31 18.04 -18.51
CA ALA A 146 19.68 17.99 -19.04
C ALA A 146 20.41 16.68 -18.72
N VAL A 147 19.86 15.85 -17.83
CA VAL A 147 20.42 14.57 -17.41
C VAL A 147 19.79 13.45 -18.23
N HIS A 148 20.54 12.89 -19.17
CA HIS A 148 20.02 11.85 -20.08
C HIS A 148 20.76 10.52 -19.93
N HIS A 149 22.01 10.53 -19.44
CA HIS A 149 22.84 9.34 -19.32
C HIS A 149 23.18 9.02 -17.85
N PRO A 150 23.36 7.72 -17.47
CA PRO A 150 23.76 7.35 -16.12
C PRO A 150 25.04 8.04 -15.60
N SER A 151 25.96 8.40 -16.50
CA SER A 151 27.17 9.15 -16.18
C SER A 151 26.89 10.58 -15.69
N ASP A 152 25.88 11.23 -16.27
CA ASP A 152 25.50 12.61 -15.93
C ASP A 152 24.88 12.63 -14.52
N ARG A 153 24.04 11.63 -14.25
CA ARG A 153 23.44 11.43 -12.93
C ARG A 153 24.49 11.15 -11.86
N LEU A 154 25.51 10.35 -12.18
CA LEU A 154 26.65 10.11 -11.27
C LEU A 154 27.46 11.39 -11.03
N ALA A 155 27.69 12.21 -12.06
CA ALA A 155 28.38 13.49 -11.92
C ALA A 155 27.60 14.46 -11.03
N LEU A 156 26.28 14.55 -11.21
CA LEU A 156 25.39 15.35 -10.35
C LEU A 156 25.42 14.87 -8.90
N SER A 157 25.27 13.57 -8.67
CA SER A 157 25.33 12.98 -7.32
C SER A 157 26.63 13.36 -6.61
N ARG A 158 27.77 13.28 -7.31
CA ARG A 158 29.07 13.71 -6.77
C ARG A 158 29.13 15.21 -6.49
N ALA A 159 28.52 16.05 -7.33
CA ALA A 159 28.47 17.49 -7.11
C ALA A 159 27.61 17.85 -5.88
N VAL A 160 26.47 17.17 -5.70
CA VAL A 160 25.59 17.30 -4.54
C VAL A 160 26.31 16.84 -3.26
N GLU A 161 26.99 15.69 -3.28
CA GLU A 161 27.80 15.24 -2.14
C GLU A 161 28.96 16.21 -1.83
N ALA A 162 29.63 16.74 -2.84
CA ALA A 162 30.70 17.72 -2.65
C ALA A 162 30.17 19.04 -2.05
N TRP A 163 28.98 19.47 -2.44
CA TRP A 163 28.28 20.60 -1.81
C TRP A 163 27.95 20.28 -0.35
N ALA A 164 27.33 19.14 -0.08
CA ALA A 164 26.96 18.71 1.28
C ALA A 164 28.18 18.62 2.20
N LYS A 165 29.33 18.17 1.68
CA LYS A 165 30.61 18.16 2.41
C LYS A 165 31.10 19.55 2.77
N ARG A 166 31.04 20.52 1.86
CA ARG A 166 31.42 21.93 2.15
C ARG A 166 30.51 22.55 3.20
N GLN A 167 29.23 22.19 3.21
CA GLN A 167 28.24 22.68 4.17
C GLN A 167 28.24 21.90 5.50
N SER A 168 29.16 20.94 5.69
CA SER A 168 29.21 20.07 6.88
C SER A 168 27.92 19.27 7.11
N ILE A 169 27.18 18.96 6.04
CA ILE A 169 25.96 18.15 6.05
C ILE A 169 26.30 16.66 5.97
N PHE A 170 27.29 16.29 5.15
CA PHE A 170 27.65 14.88 4.90
C PHE A 170 29.16 14.71 4.60
N PRO A 171 29.84 13.65 5.11
CA PRO A 171 29.34 12.63 6.02
C PRO A 171 29.03 13.21 7.41
N VAL A 172 28.06 12.62 8.10
CA VAL A 172 27.66 13.08 9.44
C VAL A 172 28.66 12.58 10.49
N LEU A 173 29.39 13.49 11.13
CA LEU A 173 30.39 13.13 12.14
C LEU A 173 29.85 13.31 13.57
N TRP A 174 28.70 12.69 13.86
CA TRP A 174 28.00 12.86 15.15
C TRP A 174 28.82 12.34 16.33
N ALA A 175 29.19 11.06 16.35
CA ALA A 175 29.97 10.49 17.46
C ALA A 175 31.35 11.12 17.68
N GLN A 176 31.91 11.84 16.70
CA GLN A 176 33.21 12.52 16.85
C GLN A 176 33.10 13.91 17.48
N HIS A 177 31.96 14.58 17.32
CA HIS A 177 31.76 15.95 17.78
C HIS A 177 30.79 16.06 18.95
N ALA A 178 29.97 15.03 19.20
CA ALA A 178 29.10 14.98 20.36
C ALA A 178 29.93 14.84 21.63
N GLY A 179 29.84 15.83 22.52
CA GLY A 179 30.28 15.68 23.91
C GLY A 179 29.46 14.58 24.60
N GLU A 180 29.96 14.05 25.71
CA GLU A 180 29.24 13.05 26.50
C GLU A 180 27.87 13.62 26.93
N GLY A 181 26.78 12.97 26.51
CA GLY A 181 25.40 13.42 26.76
C GLY A 181 24.92 14.60 25.92
N ALA A 182 25.67 15.04 24.90
CA ALA A 182 25.23 16.09 23.99
C ALA A 182 24.09 15.61 23.09
N GLU A 183 23.05 16.42 22.94
CA GLU A 183 21.90 16.14 22.07
C GLU A 183 22.05 16.82 20.70
N PRO A 184 21.64 16.17 19.59
CA PRO A 184 21.53 16.85 18.31
C PRO A 184 20.58 18.03 18.38
N SER A 185 20.95 19.14 17.77
CA SER A 185 20.18 20.37 17.84
C SER A 185 20.00 21.02 16.45
N LYS A 186 19.13 22.02 16.36
CA LYS A 186 18.97 22.83 15.14
C LYS A 186 20.23 23.63 14.76
N GLU A 187 21.27 23.62 15.59
CA GLU A 187 22.56 24.25 15.30
C GLU A 187 23.46 23.35 14.46
N ASP A 188 23.19 22.04 14.42
CA ASP A 188 23.88 21.09 13.55
C ASP A 188 23.42 21.25 12.10
N ALA A 189 24.37 21.32 11.17
CA ALA A 189 24.08 21.51 9.74
C ALA A 189 23.22 20.37 9.17
N TRP A 190 23.52 19.13 9.53
CA TRP A 190 22.74 17.96 9.10
C TRP A 190 21.33 17.94 9.70
N VAL A 191 21.13 18.46 10.92
CA VAL A 191 19.78 18.58 11.52
C VAL A 191 18.97 19.63 10.77
N ARG A 192 19.52 20.82 10.48
CA ARG A 192 18.85 21.84 9.66
C ARG A 192 18.46 21.28 8.30
N PHE A 193 19.40 20.62 7.64
CA PHE A 193 19.18 19.98 6.34
C PHE A 193 18.02 18.98 6.37
N LEU A 194 17.98 18.06 7.34
CA LEU A 194 16.86 17.11 7.44
C LEU A 194 15.54 17.80 7.78
N ARG A 195 15.56 18.87 8.58
CA ARG A 195 14.35 19.65 8.87
C ARG A 195 13.80 20.33 7.62
N GLU A 196 14.66 20.74 6.70
CA GLU A 196 14.30 21.45 5.47
C GLU A 196 13.91 20.51 4.31
N PHE A 197 14.49 19.31 4.23
CA PHE A 197 14.38 18.45 3.04
C PHE A 197 13.86 17.03 3.28
N ASP A 198 13.81 16.53 4.51
CA ASP A 198 13.41 15.13 4.75
C ASP A 198 11.88 14.93 4.77
N ILE A 199 11.30 14.90 3.57
CA ILE A 199 9.88 14.61 3.34
C ILE A 199 9.57 13.17 3.77
N ASN A 200 10.45 12.23 3.45
CA ASN A 200 10.22 10.80 3.65
C ASN A 200 10.12 10.44 5.13
N PHE A 201 10.89 11.07 6.02
CA PHE A 201 10.74 10.87 7.46
C PHE A 201 9.36 11.27 7.97
N ARG A 202 8.79 12.37 7.46
CA ARG A 202 7.45 12.84 7.82
C ARG A 202 6.37 11.92 7.31
N VAL A 203 6.51 11.46 6.06
CA VAL A 203 5.64 10.44 5.46
C VAL A 203 5.67 9.13 6.26
N ARG A 204 6.86 8.62 6.60
CA ARG A 204 6.99 7.40 7.42
C ARG A 204 6.38 7.57 8.81
N ARG A 205 6.52 8.75 9.45
CA ARG A 205 5.86 9.04 10.73
C ARG A 205 4.35 8.94 10.63
N LEU A 206 3.74 9.61 9.65
CA LEU A 206 2.27 9.60 9.48
C LEU A 206 1.76 8.20 9.17
N ARG A 207 2.42 7.46 8.27
CA ARG A 207 2.09 6.07 7.97
C ARG A 207 2.23 5.16 9.20
N PHE A 208 3.23 5.40 10.04
CA PHE A 208 3.40 4.66 11.30
C PHE A 208 2.23 4.88 12.26
N VAL A 209 1.75 6.12 12.40
CA VAL A 209 0.56 6.42 13.22
C VAL A 209 -0.69 5.82 12.61
N ILE A 210 -0.91 5.97 11.29
CA ILE A 210 -2.06 5.38 10.58
C ILE A 210 -2.10 3.87 10.80
N ARG A 211 -0.95 3.18 10.74
CA ARG A 211 -0.89 1.75 11.04
C ARG A 211 -1.28 1.45 12.48
N ARG A 212 -0.82 2.25 13.45
CA ARG A 212 -1.22 2.07 14.85
C ARG A 212 -2.73 2.29 15.04
N LEU A 213 -3.29 3.23 14.30
CA LEU A 213 -4.72 3.49 14.28
C LEU A 213 -5.49 2.28 13.72
N ASN A 214 -5.02 1.67 12.61
CA ASN A 214 -5.62 0.44 12.09
C ASN A 214 -5.51 -0.74 13.09
N GLU A 215 -4.37 -0.91 13.78
CA GLU A 215 -4.22 -1.91 14.85
C GLU A 215 -5.14 -1.65 16.07
N LEU A 216 -5.67 -0.43 16.24
CA LEU A 216 -6.70 -0.10 17.23
C LEU A 216 -8.09 -0.52 16.76
N TYR A 217 -8.42 -0.32 15.47
CA TYR A 217 -9.67 -0.82 14.88
C TYR A 217 -9.80 -2.33 15.00
N GLU A 218 -8.77 -3.08 14.59
CA GLU A 218 -8.81 -4.54 14.62
C GLU A 218 -9.11 -5.07 16.03
N ARG A 219 -8.52 -4.45 17.07
CA ARG A 219 -8.78 -4.82 18.47
C ARG A 219 -10.18 -4.45 18.97
N ASN A 220 -10.72 -3.34 18.48
CA ASN A 220 -12.02 -2.84 18.91
C ASN A 220 -13.18 -3.50 18.15
N GLY A 221 -12.98 -3.98 16.92
CA GLY A 221 -13.98 -4.73 16.16
C GLY A 221 -14.29 -6.12 16.72
N ASP A 222 -13.39 -6.68 17.55
CA ASP A 222 -13.58 -7.94 18.27
C ASP A 222 -14.32 -7.77 19.61
N ALA A 223 -14.57 -6.53 20.05
CA ALA A 223 -15.29 -6.22 21.28
C ALA A 223 -16.57 -5.43 20.95
N ASP A 224 -17.67 -5.65 21.70
CA ASP A 224 -18.84 -4.76 21.75
C ASP A 224 -18.48 -3.37 22.33
N ALA A 225 -17.46 -2.71 21.77
CA ALA A 225 -17.06 -1.37 22.12
C ALA A 225 -18.02 -0.38 21.46
N ALA A 226 -18.56 0.52 22.27
CA ALA A 226 -19.63 1.46 21.91
C ALA A 226 -19.40 2.15 20.56
N GLU A 227 -20.44 2.23 19.73
CA GLU A 227 -20.44 2.87 18.39
C GLU A 227 -19.75 4.25 18.37
N CYS A 228 -19.81 5.02 19.46
CA CYS A 228 -19.11 6.31 19.60
C CYS A 228 -17.58 6.27 19.44
N ASP A 229 -16.92 5.13 19.74
CA ASP A 229 -15.47 5.02 19.63
C ASP A 229 -15.01 4.78 18.18
N ALA A 230 -15.87 4.21 17.32
CA ALA A 230 -15.56 3.91 15.93
C ALA A 230 -15.58 5.17 15.05
N ASP A 231 -16.64 5.99 15.15
CA ASP A 231 -16.78 7.24 14.40
C ASP A 231 -15.62 8.22 14.71
N ALA A 232 -15.24 8.32 15.98
CA ALA A 232 -14.11 9.15 16.42
C ALA A 232 -12.76 8.70 15.83
N LEU A 233 -12.56 7.38 15.70
CA LEU A 233 -11.38 6.83 15.05
C LEU A 233 -11.43 7.07 13.53
N ASP A 234 -12.62 7.03 12.90
CA ASP A 234 -12.83 7.27 11.47
C ASP A 234 -12.46 8.71 11.11
N ASP A 235 -12.99 9.67 11.86
CA ASP A 235 -12.66 11.08 11.70
C ASP A 235 -11.15 11.32 11.87
N PHE A 236 -10.54 10.68 12.87
CA PHE A 236 -9.10 10.83 13.09
C PHE A 236 -8.28 10.20 11.97
N LYS A 237 -8.69 9.03 11.47
CA LYS A 237 -8.07 8.36 10.32
C LYS A 237 -8.13 9.24 9.09
N GLU A 238 -9.29 9.78 8.74
CA GLU A 238 -9.45 10.71 7.63
C GLU A 238 -8.50 11.91 7.76
N SER A 239 -8.43 12.53 8.94
CA SER A 239 -7.53 13.66 9.20
C SER A 239 -6.04 13.34 8.99
N LEU A 240 -5.61 12.13 9.36
CA LEU A 240 -4.22 11.67 9.15
C LEU A 240 -3.92 11.41 7.68
N TYR A 241 -4.86 10.81 6.94
CA TYR A 241 -4.72 10.61 5.49
C TYR A 241 -4.70 11.94 4.74
N MET A 242 -5.57 12.90 5.10
CA MET A 242 -5.53 14.25 4.54
C MET A 242 -4.20 14.95 4.84
N SER A 243 -3.67 14.81 6.05
CA SER A 243 -2.36 15.37 6.42
C SER A 243 -1.22 14.73 5.61
N LEU A 244 -1.27 13.42 5.39
CA LEU A 244 -0.30 12.68 4.58
C LEU A 244 -0.35 13.10 3.11
N GLU A 245 -1.56 13.16 2.54
CA GLU A 245 -1.78 13.58 1.16
C GLU A 245 -1.34 15.03 0.95
N ARG A 246 -1.70 15.93 1.87
CA ARG A 246 -1.27 17.34 1.84
C ARG A 246 0.25 17.43 1.87
N LEU A 247 0.92 16.73 2.80
CA LEU A 247 2.38 16.71 2.88
C LEU A 247 3.02 16.29 1.55
N GLN A 248 2.51 15.23 0.91
CA GLN A 248 3.05 14.72 -0.35
C GLN A 248 2.73 15.65 -1.53
N SER A 249 1.47 16.06 -1.69
CA SER A 249 1.00 16.88 -2.81
C SER A 249 1.56 18.29 -2.78
N GLU A 250 1.59 18.95 -1.60
CA GLU A 250 2.15 20.29 -1.47
C GLU A 250 3.66 20.29 -1.65
N SER A 251 4.39 19.32 -1.09
CA SER A 251 5.83 19.20 -1.34
C SER A 251 6.12 18.99 -2.84
N ALA A 252 5.37 18.09 -3.49
CA ALA A 252 5.50 17.81 -4.91
C ALA A 252 5.19 19.04 -5.79
N LYS A 253 4.21 19.85 -5.41
CA LYS A 253 3.82 21.10 -6.08
C LYS A 253 4.86 22.19 -5.88
N ARG A 254 5.34 22.39 -4.64
CA ARG A 254 6.36 23.39 -4.26
C ARG A 254 7.71 23.14 -4.95
N LEU A 255 8.03 21.87 -5.23
CA LEU A 255 9.23 21.49 -5.98
C LEU A 255 9.11 21.68 -7.50
N ARG A 256 7.91 21.82 -8.07
CA ARG A 256 7.68 21.85 -9.53
C ARG A 256 7.29 23.23 -10.07
N THR A 257 7.60 24.30 -9.34
CA THR A 257 7.32 25.67 -9.80
C THR A 257 8.23 26.06 -10.97
N PRO A 258 7.82 27.04 -11.81
CA PRO A 258 8.67 27.54 -12.89
C PRO A 258 10.05 28.03 -12.42
N ASP A 259 10.10 28.68 -11.25
CA ASP A 259 11.36 29.17 -10.68
C ASP A 259 12.31 28.02 -10.30
N VAL A 260 11.79 26.96 -9.65
CA VAL A 260 12.60 25.78 -9.32
C VAL A 260 13.11 25.10 -10.59
N ARG A 261 12.28 24.98 -11.63
CA ARG A 261 12.70 24.44 -12.93
C ARG A 261 13.81 25.28 -13.56
N ALA A 262 13.68 26.61 -13.53
CA ALA A 262 14.69 27.53 -14.05
C ALA A 262 16.02 27.37 -13.31
N ILE A 263 16.00 27.28 -11.98
CA ILE A 263 17.21 27.05 -11.17
C ILE A 263 17.83 25.68 -11.48
N CYS A 264 17.02 24.62 -11.58
CA CYS A 264 17.51 23.28 -11.94
C CYS A 264 18.19 23.26 -13.32
N LYS A 265 17.65 24.01 -14.29
CA LYS A 265 18.27 24.17 -15.62
C LYS A 265 19.58 24.96 -15.55
N ALA A 266 19.61 26.04 -14.76
CA ALA A 266 20.78 26.90 -14.58
C ALA A 266 22.00 26.14 -14.01
N ILE A 267 21.78 25.11 -13.18
CA ILE A 267 22.85 24.22 -12.67
C ILE A 267 23.72 23.65 -13.80
N TYR A 268 23.16 23.48 -15.01
CA TYR A 268 23.84 22.89 -16.17
C TYR A 268 24.22 23.89 -17.28
N GLU A 269 23.98 25.19 -17.12
CA GLU A 269 24.31 26.18 -18.17
C GLU A 269 25.81 26.21 -18.51
N GLY A 270 26.68 25.87 -17.56
CA GLY A 270 28.12 25.70 -17.77
C GLY A 270 28.55 24.30 -18.23
N GLY A 271 27.61 23.38 -18.50
CA GLY A 271 27.86 21.98 -18.86
C GLY A 271 28.28 21.07 -17.69
N ILE A 272 28.50 21.63 -16.48
CA ILE A 272 28.90 20.90 -15.28
C ILE A 272 28.13 21.47 -14.08
N ALA A 273 27.60 20.60 -13.22
CA ALA A 273 26.98 20.99 -11.97
C ALA A 273 28.03 21.47 -10.96
N GLU A 274 28.02 22.76 -10.64
CA GLU A 274 28.92 23.37 -9.64
C GLU A 274 28.26 23.46 -8.26
N THR A 275 29.05 23.34 -7.19
CA THR A 275 28.53 23.37 -5.81
C THR A 275 27.83 24.67 -5.44
N LYS A 276 28.16 25.79 -6.08
CA LYS A 276 27.52 27.09 -5.85
C LYS A 276 26.06 27.12 -6.36
N GLU A 277 25.80 26.42 -7.47
CA GLU A 277 24.46 26.34 -8.05
C GLU A 277 23.58 25.38 -7.24
N ILE A 278 24.16 24.29 -6.72
CA ILE A 278 23.49 23.40 -5.76
C ILE A 278 23.12 24.16 -4.47
N ASP A 279 24.00 25.06 -4.00
CA ASP A 279 23.75 25.87 -2.81
C ASP A 279 22.60 26.87 -3.01
N HIS A 280 22.57 27.53 -4.17
CA HIS A 280 21.48 28.42 -4.55
C HIS A 280 20.16 27.66 -4.67
N PHE A 281 20.16 26.48 -5.33
CA PHE A 281 19.01 25.59 -5.40
C PHE A 281 18.50 25.20 -4.01
N ALA A 282 19.40 24.72 -3.13
CA ALA A 282 19.03 24.28 -1.80
C ALA A 282 18.42 25.43 -0.99
N SER A 283 19.06 26.60 -0.97
CA SER A 283 18.57 27.77 -0.24
C SER A 283 17.19 28.22 -0.74
N PHE A 284 16.98 28.24 -2.06
CA PHE A 284 15.69 28.60 -2.64
C PHE A 284 14.62 27.57 -2.29
N VAL A 285 14.89 26.29 -2.52
CA VAL A 285 13.93 25.20 -2.32
C VAL A 285 13.57 25.00 -0.85
N ALA A 286 14.52 25.11 0.09
CA ALA A 286 14.23 25.03 1.52
C ALA A 286 13.14 26.03 1.94
N SER A 287 13.23 27.27 1.45
CA SER A 287 12.23 28.31 1.73
C SER A 287 10.85 28.02 1.11
N LYS A 288 10.81 27.32 -0.03
CA LYS A 288 9.57 27.00 -0.74
C LYS A 288 8.89 25.74 -0.21
N LEU A 289 9.68 24.73 0.16
CA LEU A 289 9.18 23.49 0.74
C LEU A 289 8.44 23.75 2.05
N ASP A 290 9.03 24.56 2.93
CA ASP A 290 8.48 24.90 4.26
C ASP A 290 7.96 23.67 5.01
N LEU A 291 8.81 22.63 5.11
CA LEU A 291 8.43 21.39 5.79
C LEU A 291 8.19 21.60 7.29
N VAL A 292 8.81 22.62 7.90
CA VAL A 292 8.55 22.99 9.29
C VAL A 292 7.16 23.62 9.44
N GLY A 293 6.70 24.41 8.47
CA GLY A 293 5.32 24.88 8.40
C GLY A 293 4.33 23.73 8.28
N LEU A 294 4.59 22.76 7.40
CA LEU A 294 3.76 21.55 7.26
C LEU A 294 3.74 20.69 8.54
N ASP A 295 4.87 20.58 9.25
CA ASP A 295 4.92 19.91 10.56
C ASP A 295 4.00 20.60 11.58
N ARG A 296 3.98 21.94 11.58
CA ARG A 296 3.15 22.72 12.49
C ARG A 296 1.66 22.54 12.18
N GLU A 297 1.27 22.61 10.91
CA GLU A 297 -0.11 22.32 10.49
C GLU A 297 -0.55 20.91 10.90
N THR A 298 0.34 19.93 10.71
CA THR A 298 0.08 18.53 11.13
C THR A 298 -0.08 18.42 12.65
N ASP A 299 0.79 19.08 13.43
CA ASP A 299 0.66 19.10 14.90
C ASP A 299 -0.62 19.81 15.36
N GLU A 300 -1.06 20.87 14.68
CA GLU A 300 -2.31 21.57 14.93
C GLU A 300 -3.52 20.65 14.72
N THR A 301 -3.62 20.01 13.55
CA THR A 301 -4.69 19.04 13.24
C THR A 301 -4.65 17.85 14.21
N PHE A 302 -3.47 17.28 14.46
CA PHE A 302 -3.33 16.13 15.37
C PHE A 302 -3.81 16.47 16.78
N ALA A 303 -3.37 17.60 17.35
CA ALA A 303 -3.76 18.03 18.68
C ALA A 303 -5.27 18.33 18.78
N GLN A 304 -5.85 18.96 17.76
CA GLN A 304 -7.28 19.23 17.69
C GLN A 304 -8.07 17.92 17.75
N MET A 305 -7.78 16.98 16.85
CA MET A 305 -8.50 15.70 16.78
C MET A 305 -8.30 14.84 18.03
N ALA A 306 -7.08 14.84 18.60
CA ALA A 306 -6.80 14.17 19.86
C ALA A 306 -7.64 14.74 21.01
N THR A 307 -7.97 16.03 20.98
CA THR A 307 -8.77 16.68 22.01
C THR A 307 -10.27 16.46 21.80
N THR A 308 -10.74 16.51 20.55
CA THR A 308 -12.19 16.54 20.24
C THR A 308 -12.80 15.17 20.01
N CYS A 309 -12.05 14.23 19.43
CA CYS A 309 -12.61 12.97 18.94
C CYS A 309 -12.13 11.77 19.77
N LEU A 310 -10.84 11.70 20.11
CA LEU A 310 -10.25 10.45 20.62
C LEU A 310 -10.56 10.13 22.09
N PRO A 311 -11.02 8.90 22.39
CA PRO A 311 -11.08 8.37 23.76
C PRO A 311 -9.70 8.37 24.45
N PRO A 312 -9.62 8.51 25.78
CA PRO A 312 -8.33 8.65 26.49
C PRO A 312 -7.30 7.55 26.22
N ALA A 313 -7.73 6.28 26.14
CA ALA A 313 -6.83 5.16 25.86
C ALA A 313 -6.27 5.23 24.43
N ALA A 314 -7.13 5.38 23.42
CA ALA A 314 -6.72 5.50 22.02
C ALA A 314 -5.84 6.74 21.78
N ARG A 315 -6.22 7.88 22.38
CA ARG A 315 -5.42 9.12 22.38
C ARG A 315 -4.01 8.87 22.88
N THR A 316 -3.87 8.25 24.06
CA THR A 316 -2.57 7.98 24.69
C THR A 316 -1.70 7.14 23.76
N GLU A 317 -2.24 6.06 23.20
CA GLU A 317 -1.51 5.18 22.29
C GLU A 317 -1.07 5.89 21.00
N LEU A 318 -1.95 6.69 20.39
CA LEU A 318 -1.69 7.38 19.13
C LEU A 318 -0.70 8.55 19.31
N VAL A 319 -0.83 9.31 20.39
CA VAL A 319 0.13 10.34 20.79
C VAL A 319 1.51 9.72 21.04
N GLN A 320 1.56 8.58 21.73
CA GLN A 320 2.81 7.84 21.95
C GLN A 320 3.44 7.37 20.64
N ALA A 321 2.63 6.87 19.69
CA ALA A 321 3.12 6.47 18.37
C ALA A 321 3.68 7.66 17.58
N TYR A 322 2.97 8.80 17.59
CA TYR A 322 3.38 10.01 16.86
C TYR A 322 4.67 10.63 17.40
N VAL A 323 4.79 10.74 18.73
CA VAL A 323 5.99 11.26 19.40
C VAL A 323 7.14 10.25 19.36
N GLY A 324 6.86 8.98 19.60
CA GLY A 324 7.84 7.90 19.72
C GLY A 324 8.42 7.39 18.40
N PHE A 325 7.87 7.81 17.25
CA PHE A 325 8.32 7.36 15.94
C PHE A 325 9.86 7.41 15.71
N PRO A 326 10.62 8.44 16.15
CA PRO A 326 12.06 8.48 15.94
C PRO A 326 12.83 7.26 16.50
N PHE A 327 12.35 6.66 17.59
CA PHE A 327 12.95 5.43 18.14
C PHE A 327 12.74 4.23 17.21
N PHE A 328 11.56 4.13 16.59
CA PHE A 328 11.29 3.10 15.59
C PHE A 328 12.02 3.35 14.28
N ASP A 329 12.13 4.60 13.83
CA ASP A 329 12.81 4.94 12.56
C ASP A 329 14.29 4.55 12.61
N VAL A 330 14.97 4.75 13.74
CA VAL A 330 16.36 4.32 13.94
C VAL A 330 16.53 2.82 13.70
N LEU A 331 15.60 2.00 14.20
CA LEU A 331 15.67 0.54 14.09
C LEU A 331 15.21 0.02 12.72
N THR A 332 14.29 0.73 12.08
CA THR A 332 13.57 0.19 10.93
C THR A 332 14.04 0.76 9.60
N LEU A 333 14.61 1.96 9.55
CA LEU A 333 15.06 2.57 8.29
C LEU A 333 16.16 1.73 7.63
N SER A 334 17.08 1.18 8.41
CA SER A 334 18.18 0.33 7.94
C SER A 334 17.69 -1.01 7.35
N LEU A 335 16.55 -1.51 7.80
CA LEU A 335 15.92 -2.73 7.28
C LEU A 335 15.20 -2.48 5.94
N ASN A 336 14.83 -1.23 5.67
CA ASN A 336 13.90 -0.86 4.60
C ASN A 336 14.58 -0.33 3.32
N LYS A 337 15.92 -0.17 3.28
CA LYS A 337 16.59 0.54 2.16
C LYS A 337 16.50 -0.15 0.78
N TRP A 338 16.14 -1.43 0.72
CA TRP A 338 16.19 -2.19 -0.54
C TRP A 338 14.88 -2.18 -1.34
N GLN A 339 13.80 -1.57 -0.81
CA GLN A 339 12.53 -1.35 -1.52
C GLN A 339 11.69 -0.32 -0.76
N ASP A 340 10.96 0.54 -1.49
CA ASP A 340 9.97 1.45 -0.92
C ASP A 340 8.87 0.64 -0.20
N LEU A 341 9.10 0.33 1.08
CA LEU A 341 8.12 -0.17 2.05
C LEU A 341 7.17 0.96 2.46
N ASP A 342 6.76 1.72 1.43
CA ASP A 342 5.85 2.84 1.51
C ASP A 342 4.48 2.38 1.99
N ASP A 343 4.10 1.14 1.62
CA ASP A 343 2.96 0.40 2.16
C ASP A 343 3.48 -0.87 2.83
N VAL A 344 3.48 -0.93 4.16
CA VAL A 344 3.86 -2.13 4.95
C VAL A 344 2.64 -3.02 5.17
N ASP A 345 1.92 -3.28 4.08
CA ASP A 345 0.79 -4.19 4.04
C ASP A 345 1.20 -5.42 3.25
N THR A 346 0.95 -6.59 3.84
CA THR A 346 1.16 -7.85 3.12
C THR A 346 0.18 -7.90 1.96
N VAL A 347 0.67 -8.25 0.79
CA VAL A 347 -0.20 -8.54 -0.36
C VAL A 347 -0.54 -10.02 -0.30
N GLN A 348 -1.82 -10.36 -0.23
CA GLN A 348 -2.27 -11.75 -0.30
C GLN A 348 -2.21 -12.26 -1.74
N VAL A 349 -2.11 -13.57 -1.90
CA VAL A 349 -2.10 -14.22 -3.21
C VAL A 349 -3.24 -15.21 -3.25
N ASP A 350 -4.13 -15.02 -4.22
CA ASP A 350 -5.26 -15.90 -4.47
C ASP A 350 -5.15 -16.56 -5.84
N ARG A 351 -5.56 -17.81 -5.90
CA ARG A 351 -5.64 -18.60 -7.11
C ARG A 351 -7.09 -18.87 -7.50
N ILE A 352 -7.38 -18.70 -8.78
CA ILE A 352 -8.59 -19.22 -9.42
C ILE A 352 -8.18 -20.44 -10.22
N SER A 353 -8.52 -21.63 -9.71
CA SER A 353 -8.28 -22.91 -10.38
C SER A 353 -9.45 -23.86 -10.18
N PRO A 354 -9.66 -24.84 -11.10
CA PRO A 354 -10.60 -25.93 -10.89
C PRO A 354 -10.37 -26.71 -9.58
N GLU A 355 -9.13 -26.78 -9.10
CA GLU A 355 -8.73 -27.49 -7.88
C GLU A 355 -9.19 -26.77 -6.62
N ASP A 356 -9.41 -25.46 -6.68
CA ASP A 356 -9.86 -24.64 -5.58
C ASP A 356 -11.39 -24.42 -5.61
N ALA A 357 -12.00 -24.45 -6.80
CA ALA A 357 -13.43 -24.19 -7.03
C ALA A 357 -14.28 -25.47 -6.87
N LYS A 358 -14.52 -25.88 -5.62
CA LYS A 358 -15.17 -27.17 -5.28
C LYS A 358 -16.66 -27.07 -4.97
N ALA A 359 -17.24 -25.88 -4.96
CA ALA A 359 -18.62 -25.69 -4.51
C ALA A 359 -19.60 -26.49 -5.38
N LEU A 360 -19.41 -26.46 -6.71
CA LEU A 360 -20.29 -27.15 -7.65
C LEU A 360 -19.84 -28.58 -7.94
N ARG A 361 -18.55 -28.79 -8.26
CA ARG A 361 -18.02 -30.12 -8.63
C ARG A 361 -16.61 -30.31 -8.10
N GLU A 362 -16.37 -31.46 -7.48
CA GLU A 362 -15.03 -31.88 -7.05
C GLU A 362 -14.29 -32.63 -8.16
N GLY A 363 -12.97 -32.84 -8.00
CA GLY A 363 -12.15 -33.58 -8.95
C GLY A 363 -11.19 -32.72 -9.78
N GLY A 364 -11.29 -31.40 -9.68
CA GLY A 364 -10.38 -30.44 -10.32
C GLY A 364 -10.52 -30.42 -11.84
N ALA A 365 -9.46 -29.98 -12.52
CA ALA A 365 -9.48 -29.80 -13.96
C ALA A 365 -9.81 -31.09 -14.76
N PRO A 366 -9.42 -32.31 -14.33
CA PRO A 366 -9.84 -33.55 -15.00
C PRO A 366 -11.35 -33.83 -15.01
N ALA A 367 -12.10 -33.28 -14.05
CA ALA A 367 -13.54 -33.49 -13.94
C ALA A 367 -14.38 -32.41 -14.67
N THR A 368 -13.73 -31.34 -15.13
CA THR A 368 -14.41 -30.13 -15.62
C THR A 368 -13.88 -29.66 -16.97
N LEU A 369 -12.56 -29.71 -17.22
CA LEU A 369 -11.94 -29.12 -18.42
C LEU A 369 -11.62 -30.18 -19.50
N MET A 370 -12.05 -29.90 -20.73
CA MET A 370 -11.81 -30.73 -21.92
C MET A 370 -10.58 -30.28 -22.70
N GLY A 371 -10.15 -29.03 -22.58
CA GLY A 371 -9.02 -28.47 -23.34
C GLY A 371 -7.68 -29.10 -23.02
N ARG A 372 -7.57 -29.87 -21.93
CA ARG A 372 -6.38 -30.61 -21.51
C ARG A 372 -5.99 -31.73 -22.47
N ASP A 373 -6.96 -32.27 -23.20
CA ASP A 373 -6.71 -33.33 -24.17
C ASP A 373 -5.81 -32.82 -25.31
N LEU A 374 -5.11 -33.73 -26.00
CA LEU A 374 -4.12 -33.39 -27.03
C LEU A 374 -3.01 -32.44 -26.54
N GLY A 375 -2.58 -32.55 -25.29
CA GLY A 375 -1.50 -31.74 -24.72
C GLY A 375 -1.86 -30.25 -24.65
N TYR A 376 -3.06 -29.95 -24.14
CA TYR A 376 -3.65 -28.60 -24.02
C TYR A 376 -4.18 -27.97 -25.32
N PHE A 377 -4.25 -28.73 -26.42
CA PHE A 377 -4.70 -28.21 -27.71
C PHE A 377 -6.12 -28.63 -28.11
N ALA A 378 -6.81 -29.50 -27.36
CA ALA A 378 -8.13 -30.00 -27.77
C ALA A 378 -9.16 -28.87 -27.98
N ALA A 379 -9.11 -27.82 -27.19
CA ALA A 379 -9.95 -26.65 -27.34
C ALA A 379 -9.69 -25.88 -28.66
N PHE A 380 -8.51 -25.97 -29.28
CA PHE A 380 -8.30 -25.36 -30.61
C PHE A 380 -9.08 -26.09 -31.70
N PHE A 381 -9.21 -27.41 -31.58
CA PHE A 381 -9.80 -28.26 -32.61
C PHE A 381 -11.28 -28.59 -32.38
N SER A 382 -11.83 -28.29 -31.20
CA SER A 382 -13.21 -28.61 -30.84
C SER A 382 -13.97 -27.38 -30.31
N ARG A 383 -15.04 -26.98 -31.01
CA ARG A 383 -15.95 -25.91 -30.54
C ARG A 383 -16.62 -26.30 -29.23
N ARG A 384 -17.07 -27.55 -29.10
CA ARG A 384 -17.60 -28.11 -27.86
C ARG A 384 -16.64 -27.96 -26.69
N ALA A 385 -15.35 -28.29 -26.88
CA ALA A 385 -14.35 -28.16 -25.82
C ALA A 385 -14.12 -26.68 -25.42
N ARG A 386 -14.16 -25.74 -26.36
CA ARG A 386 -14.09 -24.30 -26.03
C ARG A 386 -15.29 -23.84 -25.22
N GLU A 387 -16.49 -24.21 -25.64
CA GLU A 387 -17.72 -23.82 -24.95
C GLU A 387 -17.79 -24.44 -23.54
N ASN A 388 -17.36 -25.70 -23.39
CA ASN A 388 -17.21 -26.36 -22.09
C ASN A 388 -16.24 -25.60 -21.17
N ASP A 389 -15.00 -25.38 -21.62
CA ASP A 389 -13.96 -24.76 -20.80
C ASP A 389 -14.28 -23.29 -20.49
N TYR A 390 -14.94 -22.60 -21.43
CA TYR A 390 -15.46 -21.25 -21.22
C TYR A 390 -16.50 -21.21 -20.10
N LEU A 391 -17.49 -22.10 -20.14
CA LEU A 391 -18.54 -22.15 -19.11
C LEU A 391 -17.95 -22.50 -17.75
N TRP A 392 -17.11 -23.53 -17.67
CA TRP A 392 -16.43 -23.91 -16.42
C TRP A 392 -15.51 -22.81 -15.89
N GLY A 393 -14.80 -22.10 -16.76
CA GLY A 393 -13.99 -20.94 -16.36
C GLY A 393 -14.82 -19.87 -15.64
N ARG A 394 -16.04 -19.59 -16.12
CA ARG A 394 -16.94 -18.63 -15.48
C ARG A 394 -17.47 -19.14 -14.14
N LEU A 395 -17.82 -20.42 -14.05
CA LEU A 395 -18.30 -21.04 -12.81
C LEU A 395 -17.20 -21.08 -11.73
N HIS A 396 -15.99 -21.52 -12.09
CA HIS A 396 -14.86 -21.52 -11.15
C HIS A 396 -14.48 -20.11 -10.69
N ALA A 397 -14.54 -19.12 -11.59
CA ALA A 397 -14.31 -17.73 -11.23
C ALA A 397 -15.37 -17.23 -10.24
N ALA A 398 -16.65 -17.51 -10.46
CA ALA A 398 -17.71 -17.11 -9.55
C ALA A 398 -17.55 -17.73 -8.15
N ASP A 399 -17.24 -19.03 -8.08
CA ASP A 399 -16.97 -19.73 -6.81
C ASP A 399 -15.85 -19.04 -6.02
N ARG A 400 -14.69 -18.85 -6.67
CA ARG A 400 -13.51 -18.29 -6.03
C ARG A 400 -13.63 -16.81 -5.71
N LEU A 401 -14.27 -16.01 -6.57
CA LEU A 401 -14.45 -14.58 -6.31
C LEU A 401 -15.32 -14.32 -5.08
N VAL A 402 -16.35 -15.14 -4.83
CA VAL A 402 -17.14 -15.04 -3.60
C VAL A 402 -16.25 -15.26 -2.37
N ASP A 403 -15.44 -16.31 -2.36
CA ASP A 403 -14.54 -16.60 -1.23
C ASP A 403 -13.48 -15.51 -1.03
N ILE A 404 -12.89 -15.01 -2.12
CA ILE A 404 -11.90 -13.93 -2.08
C ILE A 404 -12.52 -12.68 -1.44
N VAL A 405 -13.70 -12.26 -1.90
CA VAL A 405 -14.39 -11.08 -1.37
C VAL A 405 -14.83 -11.29 0.08
N ALA A 406 -15.40 -12.46 0.41
CA ALA A 406 -15.83 -12.77 1.77
C ALA A 406 -14.66 -12.74 2.77
N SER A 407 -13.51 -13.29 2.37
CA SER A 407 -12.32 -13.30 3.24
C SER A 407 -11.69 -11.92 3.47
N ALA A 408 -12.06 -10.90 2.70
CA ALA A 408 -11.61 -9.53 2.92
C ALA A 408 -12.38 -8.82 4.05
N ALA A 409 -13.51 -9.37 4.52
CA ALA A 409 -14.35 -8.77 5.56
C ALA A 409 -14.98 -9.83 6.49
N PRO A 410 -14.18 -10.68 7.17
CA PRO A 410 -14.70 -11.82 7.94
C PRO A 410 -15.69 -11.41 9.03
N ALA A 411 -15.42 -10.31 9.75
CA ALA A 411 -16.32 -9.81 10.79
C ALA A 411 -17.70 -9.39 10.24
N ALA A 412 -17.72 -8.69 9.10
CA ALA A 412 -18.96 -8.26 8.46
C ALA A 412 -19.76 -9.47 7.93
N ILE A 413 -19.08 -10.48 7.40
CA ILE A 413 -19.71 -11.73 6.97
C ILE A 413 -20.30 -12.47 8.18
N HIS A 414 -19.56 -12.60 9.29
CA HIS A 414 -20.04 -13.23 10.51
C HIS A 414 -21.21 -12.51 11.16
N ALA A 415 -21.23 -11.17 11.09
CA ALA A 415 -22.33 -10.34 11.61
C ALA A 415 -23.56 -10.33 10.69
N SER A 416 -23.44 -10.85 9.47
CA SER A 416 -24.52 -10.91 8.50
C SER A 416 -25.18 -12.29 8.46
N ASP A 417 -26.45 -12.35 8.09
CA ASP A 417 -27.15 -13.61 7.78
C ASP A 417 -26.87 -14.10 6.34
N LEU A 418 -25.71 -13.74 5.76
CA LEU A 418 -25.40 -14.06 4.37
C LEU A 418 -24.97 -15.51 4.22
N ASP A 419 -25.81 -16.32 3.57
CA ASP A 419 -25.44 -17.66 3.14
C ASP A 419 -24.59 -17.59 1.85
N LEU A 420 -23.28 -17.79 2.00
CA LEU A 420 -22.32 -17.75 0.88
C LEU A 420 -22.56 -18.88 -0.13
N ASP A 421 -23.04 -20.04 0.31
CA ASP A 421 -23.32 -21.17 -0.58
C ASP A 421 -24.54 -20.87 -1.45
N GLN A 422 -25.59 -20.27 -0.87
CA GLN A 422 -26.74 -19.80 -1.64
C GLN A 422 -26.40 -18.62 -2.55
N LEU A 423 -25.49 -17.73 -2.14
CA LEU A 423 -24.97 -16.68 -3.02
C LEU A 423 -24.26 -17.28 -4.25
N LYS A 424 -23.40 -18.28 -4.06
CA LYS A 424 -22.74 -19.01 -5.15
C LYS A 424 -23.77 -19.71 -6.04
N ALA A 425 -24.77 -20.38 -5.47
CA ALA A 425 -25.84 -21.03 -6.23
C ALA A 425 -26.58 -20.06 -7.16
N ARG A 426 -26.93 -18.87 -6.66
CA ARG A 426 -27.54 -17.81 -7.50
C ARG A 426 -26.62 -17.34 -8.61
N LEU A 427 -25.33 -17.16 -8.33
CA LEU A 427 -24.35 -16.79 -9.36
C LEU A 427 -24.24 -17.87 -10.43
N PHE A 428 -24.20 -19.15 -10.05
CA PHE A 428 -24.17 -20.26 -11.00
C PHE A 428 -25.42 -20.27 -11.88
N ARG A 429 -26.63 -20.19 -11.30
CA ARG A 429 -27.88 -20.12 -12.07
C ARG A 429 -27.92 -18.92 -13.02
N SER A 430 -27.45 -17.76 -12.55
CA SER A 430 -27.37 -16.54 -13.35
C SER A 430 -26.41 -16.70 -14.54
N ILE A 431 -25.25 -17.33 -14.33
CA ILE A 431 -24.30 -17.65 -15.41
C ILE A 431 -24.93 -18.62 -16.40
N LEU A 432 -25.56 -19.71 -15.95
CA LEU A 432 -26.20 -20.66 -16.85
C LEU A 432 -27.27 -19.97 -17.71
N LYS A 433 -28.15 -19.17 -17.09
CA LYS A 433 -29.18 -18.41 -17.80
C LYS A 433 -28.60 -17.44 -18.83
N ALA A 434 -27.52 -16.76 -18.50
CA ALA A 434 -26.88 -15.78 -19.39
C ALA A 434 -26.21 -16.45 -20.60
N GLU A 435 -25.61 -17.63 -20.41
CA GLU A 435 -24.82 -18.31 -21.44
C GLU A 435 -25.62 -19.29 -22.30
N LEU A 436 -26.76 -19.79 -21.81
CA LEU A 436 -27.62 -20.74 -22.52
C LEU A 436 -27.93 -20.37 -23.99
N PRO A 437 -28.27 -19.11 -24.35
CA PRO A 437 -28.57 -18.79 -25.75
C PRO A 437 -27.34 -18.77 -26.67
N PHE A 438 -26.11 -18.85 -26.14
CA PHE A 438 -24.87 -18.69 -26.93
C PHE A 438 -24.04 -19.98 -27.06
N LEU A 439 -24.17 -20.92 -26.13
CA LEU A 439 -23.33 -22.13 -26.05
C LEU A 439 -24.06 -23.38 -26.58
N GLU A 440 -24.23 -23.44 -27.90
CA GLU A 440 -25.05 -24.44 -28.59
C GLU A 440 -24.49 -25.88 -28.59
N ASN A 441 -23.20 -26.09 -28.31
CA ASN A 441 -22.51 -27.38 -28.47
C ASN A 441 -22.39 -28.19 -27.17
N ILE A 442 -22.95 -27.69 -26.08
CA ILE A 442 -22.88 -28.30 -24.73
C ILE A 442 -24.26 -28.35 -24.01
N PRO A 443 -25.39 -28.66 -24.67
CA PRO A 443 -26.71 -28.66 -24.01
C PRO A 443 -26.80 -29.67 -22.86
N ASP A 444 -26.14 -30.82 -23.02
CA ASP A 444 -26.01 -31.86 -22.00
C ASP A 444 -25.27 -31.38 -20.74
N LEU A 445 -24.29 -30.49 -20.91
CA LEU A 445 -23.59 -29.90 -19.77
C LEU A 445 -24.51 -28.95 -18.98
N PHE A 446 -25.37 -28.18 -19.65
CA PHE A 446 -26.36 -27.36 -18.94
C PHE A 446 -27.31 -28.23 -18.12
N ASP A 447 -27.85 -29.30 -18.72
CA ASP A 447 -28.74 -30.23 -18.02
C ASP A 447 -28.07 -30.92 -16.82
N ASP A 448 -26.78 -31.25 -16.93
CA ASP A 448 -25.99 -31.80 -15.83
C ASP A 448 -25.76 -30.76 -14.71
N LEU A 449 -25.38 -29.53 -15.07
CA LEU A 449 -25.08 -28.46 -14.12
C LEU A 449 -26.33 -28.00 -13.37
N GLU A 450 -27.47 -27.87 -14.04
CA GLU A 450 -28.74 -27.54 -13.37
C GLU A 450 -29.11 -28.59 -12.33
N ARG A 451 -28.95 -29.88 -12.66
CA ARG A 451 -29.17 -30.97 -11.70
C ARG A 451 -28.20 -30.93 -10.53
N GLU A 452 -26.92 -30.68 -10.78
CA GLU A 452 -25.91 -30.56 -9.71
C GLU A 452 -26.19 -29.37 -8.78
N ILE A 453 -26.61 -28.24 -9.33
CA ILE A 453 -26.99 -27.07 -8.52
C ILE A 453 -28.18 -27.43 -7.62
N VAL A 454 -29.22 -28.09 -8.16
CA VAL A 454 -30.38 -28.50 -7.37
C VAL A 454 -30.00 -29.51 -6.28
N ILE A 455 -29.15 -30.49 -6.59
CA ILE A 455 -28.70 -31.50 -5.62
C ILE A 455 -27.90 -30.86 -4.49
N ARG A 456 -27.01 -29.91 -4.79
CA ARG A 456 -26.10 -29.33 -3.80
C ARG A 456 -26.70 -28.18 -3.01
N PHE A 457 -27.51 -27.35 -3.65
CA PHE A 457 -27.99 -26.08 -3.09
C PHE A 457 -29.52 -26.01 -2.95
N GLY A 458 -30.25 -27.02 -3.41
CA GLY A 458 -31.71 -27.03 -3.42
C GLY A 458 -32.31 -26.32 -4.64
N GLU A 459 -33.64 -26.28 -4.71
CA GLU A 459 -34.36 -25.52 -5.74
C GLU A 459 -34.23 -24.01 -5.50
N GLU A 460 -34.42 -23.21 -6.55
CA GLU A 460 -34.41 -21.75 -6.43
C GLU A 460 -35.68 -21.27 -5.71
N ASP A 461 -35.53 -20.71 -4.50
CA ASP A 461 -36.66 -20.19 -3.74
C ASP A 461 -37.34 -19.04 -4.51
N ALA A 462 -38.65 -19.18 -4.77
CA ALA A 462 -39.43 -18.22 -5.56
C ALA A 462 -39.48 -16.80 -4.97
N THR A 463 -39.07 -16.64 -3.70
CA THR A 463 -39.02 -15.39 -2.94
C THR A 463 -37.78 -14.54 -3.20
N GLU A 464 -36.73 -15.06 -3.84
CA GLU A 464 -35.47 -14.33 -4.10
C GLU A 464 -35.34 -13.80 -5.54
N ARG A 465 -36.45 -13.52 -6.23
CA ARG A 465 -36.41 -12.69 -7.45
C ARG A 465 -36.01 -11.26 -7.06
N ALA A 466 -34.72 -10.94 -7.16
CA ALA A 466 -34.28 -9.55 -7.10
C ALA A 466 -35.07 -8.70 -8.13
N PRO A 467 -35.47 -7.46 -7.80
CA PRO A 467 -36.11 -6.59 -8.76
C PRO A 467 -35.13 -6.33 -9.91
N ALA A 468 -35.62 -6.42 -11.15
CA ALA A 468 -34.85 -6.00 -12.31
C ALA A 468 -34.40 -4.56 -12.09
N VAL A 469 -33.10 -4.33 -12.07
CA VAL A 469 -32.55 -2.97 -12.16
C VAL A 469 -32.88 -2.49 -13.58
N GLU A 470 -33.99 -1.76 -13.71
CA GLU A 470 -34.28 -0.98 -14.91
C GLU A 470 -33.19 0.08 -15.04
N MET A 471 -32.20 -0.23 -15.87
CA MET A 471 -31.26 0.75 -16.38
C MET A 471 -32.05 1.65 -17.32
N GLN A 472 -32.57 2.77 -16.80
CA GLN A 472 -33.12 3.84 -17.62
C GLN A 472 -32.01 4.32 -18.54
N ALA A 473 -32.06 3.87 -19.80
CA ALA A 473 -31.37 4.53 -20.89
C ALA A 473 -32.03 5.90 -21.05
N SER A 474 -31.31 6.95 -20.65
CA SER A 474 -31.61 8.30 -21.12
C SER A 474 -31.36 8.33 -22.62
N GLU A 475 -32.43 8.12 -23.40
CA GLU A 475 -32.52 8.62 -24.76
C GLU A 475 -32.51 10.15 -24.67
N ASP A 476 -31.32 10.75 -24.86
CA ASP A 476 -31.23 12.14 -25.24
C ASP A 476 -31.79 12.24 -26.67
N ASP A 477 -33.03 12.72 -26.75
CA ASP A 477 -33.67 13.18 -27.98
C ASP A 477 -32.86 14.34 -28.56
N ASP A 478 -32.15 14.03 -29.63
CA ASP A 478 -31.58 14.98 -30.57
C ASP A 478 -32.69 15.36 -31.57
N GLU A 479 -33.51 16.37 -31.27
CA GLU A 479 -34.21 17.13 -32.30
C GLU A 479 -34.64 18.53 -31.83
N ASP A 480 -34.05 19.52 -32.51
CA ASP A 480 -34.64 20.81 -32.86
C ASP A 480 -34.53 21.96 -31.83
N ARG A 481 -33.49 22.79 -32.01
CA ARG A 481 -33.65 24.26 -32.12
C ARG A 481 -32.39 24.94 -32.67
N ASP A 482 -32.39 25.02 -33.98
CA ASP A 482 -31.69 26.04 -34.76
C ASP A 482 -32.27 27.42 -34.42
N GLN A 483 -31.51 28.31 -33.76
CA GLN A 483 -31.52 29.77 -34.00
C GLN A 483 -30.50 30.57 -33.14
N PRO A 484 -30.00 31.72 -33.65
CA PRO A 484 -28.69 32.25 -33.31
C PRO A 484 -28.68 33.22 -32.12
N VAL A 485 -27.59 33.17 -31.34
CA VAL A 485 -27.29 34.16 -30.29
C VAL A 485 -26.86 35.49 -30.93
N PRO A 486 -27.45 36.64 -30.57
CA PRO A 486 -27.02 37.94 -31.06
C PRO A 486 -25.76 38.39 -30.31
N ARG A 487 -24.76 38.85 -31.06
CA ARG A 487 -23.68 39.70 -30.55
C ARG A 487 -24.25 41.06 -30.12
N ARG A 488 -23.87 41.52 -28.93
CA ARG A 488 -23.63 42.93 -28.49
C ARG A 488 -23.45 42.91 -26.96
N ALA A 489 -22.58 43.70 -26.34
CA ALA A 489 -21.58 44.68 -26.74
C ALA A 489 -20.57 44.78 -25.58
#